data_AF-A0A0J9ICI9-F1
#
_entry.id   AF-A0A0J9ICI9-F1
#
_cell.length_a   1.000
_cell.length_b   1.000
_cell.length_c   1.000
_cell.angle_alpha   90.00
_cell.angle_beta   90.00
_cell.angle_gamma   90.00
#
_symmetry.space_group_name_H-M   'P 1'
#
loop_
_entity.id
_entity.type
_entity.pdbx_description
1 polymer ?
#
loop_
_entity_poly.entity_id
_entity_poly.type
_entity_poly.pdbx_seq_one_letter_code
_entity_poly.pdbx_strand_id
1 'polypeptide(L)' 'MSKEFNFEEIKNKALEQLKFGKSLLGKDGTFAPLLESILNAAL' A
#
# COMPACT_ATOMS: atom_id res chain seq x y z
N MET A 1 14.92 11.63 1.09
CA MET A 1 14.33 10.92 2.24
C MET A 1 13.45 9.82 1.68
N SER A 2 14.00 8.64 1.42
CA SER A 2 13.23 7.47 1.00
C SER A 2 12.30 7.12 2.16
N LYS A 3 10.97 7.26 1.97
CA LYS A 3 10.01 6.73 2.94
C LYS A 3 10.23 5.23 2.96
N GLU A 4 10.80 4.74 4.05
CA GLU A 4 11.02 3.32 4.25
C GLU A 4 9.65 2.62 4.17
N PHE A 5 9.55 1.63 3.29
CA PHE A 5 8.32 0.91 3.06
C PHE A 5 7.93 0.13 4.33
N ASN A 6 6.88 0.57 5.04
CA ASN A 6 6.44 -0.08 6.27
C ASN A 6 5.26 -1.03 6.01
N PHE A 7 5.58 -2.33 5.98
CA PHE A 7 4.59 -3.40 5.79
C PHE A 7 3.50 -3.42 6.86
N GLU A 8 3.82 -3.13 8.13
CA GLU A 8 2.85 -3.18 9.21
C GLU A 8 1.82 -2.05 9.11
N GLU A 9 2.26 -0.84 8.72
CA GLU A 9 1.36 0.30 8.51
C GLU A 9 0.38 0.01 7.38
N ILE A 10 0.87 -0.53 6.26
CA ILE A 10 0.06 -0.86 5.08
C ILE A 10 -0.91 -2.01 5.40
N LYS A 11 -0.47 -3.02 6.14
CA LYS A 11 -1.34 -4.12 6.61
C LYS A 11 -2.52 -3.59 7.42
N ASN A 12 -2.25 -2.70 8.39
CA ASN A 12 -3.30 -2.15 9.24
C ASN A 12 -4.28 -1.27 8.46
N LYS A 13 -3.78 -0.38 7.60
CA LYS A 13 -4.62 0.46 6.73
C LYS A 13 -5.44 -0.36 5.74
N ALA A 14 -4.88 -1.46 5.21
CA ALA A 14 -5.57 -2.33 4.28
C ALA A 14 -6.70 -3.10 4.96
N LEU A 15 -6.50 -3.54 6.21
CA LEU A 15 -7.56 -4.14 7.03
C LEU A 15 -8.69 -3.16 7.30
N GLU A 16 -8.40 -1.88 7.57
CA GLU A 16 -9.44 -0.86 7.69
C GLU A 16 -10.18 -0.64 6.38
N GLN A 17 -9.48 -0.46 5.26
CA GLN A 17 -10.12 -0.28 3.96
C GLN A 17 -10.97 -1.51 3.57
N LEU A 18 -10.51 -2.73 3.85
CA LEU A 18 -11.29 -3.96 3.66
C LEU A 18 -12.58 -3.95 4.48
N LYS A 19 -12.50 -3.58 5.77
CA LYS A 19 -13.68 -3.49 6.64
C LYS A 19 -14.70 -2.48 6.14
N PHE A 20 -14.24 -1.35 5.60
CA PHE A 20 -15.10 -0.29 5.08
C PHE A 20 -15.49 -0.47 3.60
N GLY A 21 -15.07 -1.55 2.94
CA GLY A 21 -15.33 -1.79 1.51
C GLY A 21 -14.66 -0.76 0.58
N LYS A 22 -13.61 -0.08 1.05
CA LYS A 22 -12.83 0.86 0.24
C LYS A 22 -11.83 0.10 -0.64
N SER A 23 -11.59 0.61 -1.84
CA SER A 23 -10.63 0.01 -2.76
C SER A 23 -9.21 0.01 -2.17
N LEU A 24 -8.59 -1.16 -2.12
CA LEU A 24 -7.18 -1.33 -1.73
C LEU A 24 -6.20 -0.96 -2.85
N LEU A 25 -6.71 -0.95 -4.08
CA LEU A 25 -5.95 -0.77 -5.31
C LEU A 25 -6.32 0.57 -5.96
N GLY A 26 -5.39 1.14 -6.71
CA GLY A 26 -5.53 2.44 -7.39
C GLY A 26 -4.71 3.54 -6.74
N LYS A 27 -4.81 4.77 -7.27
CA LYS A 27 -4.00 5.94 -6.86
C LYS A 27 -4.13 6.26 -5.36
N ASP A 28 -5.33 6.08 -4.80
CA ASP A 28 -5.66 6.31 -3.39
C ASP A 28 -5.81 4.99 -2.60
N GLY A 29 -5.45 3.87 -3.21
CA GLY A 29 -5.50 2.55 -2.59
C GLY A 29 -4.35 2.35 -1.62
N THR A 30 -4.60 1.69 -0.49
CA THR A 30 -3.55 1.42 0.52
C THR A 30 -2.37 0.64 -0.05
N PHE A 31 -2.55 -0.12 -1.13
CA PHE A 31 -1.48 -0.87 -1.79
C PHE A 31 -0.70 -0.08 -2.84
N ALA A 32 -1.03 1.17 -3.13
CA ALA A 32 -0.25 2.02 -4.04
C ALA A 32 1.26 2.03 -3.72
N PRO A 33 1.70 2.29 -2.47
CA PRO A 33 3.12 2.23 -2.12
C PRO A 33 3.73 0.82 -2.24
N LEU A 34 2.93 -0.24 -2.06
CA LEU A 34 3.40 -1.63 -2.22
C LEU A 34 3.68 -1.94 -3.69
N LEU A 35 2.77 -1.53 -4.58
CA LEU A 35 2.97 -1.63 -6.01
C LEU A 35 4.18 -0.83 -6.47
N GLU A 36 4.36 0.40 -5.99
CA GLU A 36 5.53 1.23 -6.29
C GLU A 36 6.85 0.55 -5.85
N SER A 37 6.87 -0.03 -4.65
CA SER A 37 8.04 -0.79 -4.17
C SER A 37 8.36 -2.01 -5.03
N ILE A 38 7.34 -2.75 -5.49
CA ILE A 38 7.53 -3.94 -6.35
C ILE A 38 8.06 -3.51 -7.73
N LEU A 39 7.51 -2.44 -8.31
CA LEU A 39 7.95 -1.93 -9.60
C LEU A 39 9.38 -1.42 -9.55
N ASN A 40 9.75 -0.68 -8.49
CA ASN A 40 11.13 -0.23 -8.29
C ASN A 40 12.12 -1.37 -8.07
N ALA A 41 11.68 -2.50 -7.49
CA ALA A 41 12.53 -3.68 -7.30
C ALA A 41 12.67 -4.53 -8.57
N ALA A 42 11.76 -4.39 -9.52
CA ALA A 42 11.78 -5.11 -10.79
C ALA A 42 12.58 -4.39 -11.89
N LEU A 43 12.91 -3.12 -11.68
CA LEU A 43 13.74 -2.27 -12.56
C LEU A 43 15.22 -2.33 -12.17
#